data_AF-A0A7X7J089-F1
#
_entry.id   AF-A0A7X7J089-F1
#
_cell.length_a   1.000
_cell.length_b   1.000
_cell.length_c   1.000
_cell.angle_alpha   90.00
_cell.angle_beta   90.00
_cell.angle_gamma   90.00
#
_symmetry.space_group_name_H-M   'P 1'
#
loop_
_entity.id
_entity.type
_entity.pdbx_description
1 polymer ?
#
loop_
_entity_poly.entity_id
_entity_poly.type
_entity_poly.pdbx_seq_one_letter_code
_entity_poly.pdbx_strand_id
1 'polypeptide(L)'
;MGIENMDNRESRQSAARGVSGANHRARHDRRGVMLLEVIVALGLLVFGLAIVALQIDSGLKIAKSNRLYTQAMMLVDSKLAEVEAGVIQPDMLEQEVKGDFGILYPGFTWRIEIEPTEIDGFYMAKIEIGHCESAVQQQIDDPMSEIDIEDSDTIIVRTAYRLFPKPADINLERDYGITSEQMDAMLADLEGVDPIESGGGGGGGGGGAGGGGGGGGGGGAGGGGMAGGGGALPGGLDQSQLADLLKTLLEMSESGSFDPRMLTQLPD
;
A
#
# COMPACT_ATOMS: atom_id res chain seq x y z
N MET A 1 -2.61 -77.62 86.03
CA MET A 1 -1.53 -77.45 87.02
C MET A 1 -0.65 -76.31 86.51
N GLY A 2 -0.46 -75.24 87.31
CA GLY A 2 0.42 -74.11 86.98
C GLY A 2 -0.23 -73.02 86.11
N ILE A 3 -0.80 -71.91 86.61
CA ILE A 3 -0.24 -70.74 87.34
C ILE A 3 0.13 -69.58 86.40
N GLU A 4 -0.60 -68.47 86.60
CA GLU A 4 -0.24 -67.03 86.55
C GLU A 4 0.45 -66.36 85.33
N ASN A 5 -0.18 -65.29 84.84
CA ASN A 5 0.22 -63.87 85.02
C ASN A 5 -0.45 -63.05 83.89
N MET A 6 -1.46 -62.20 84.15
CA MET A 6 -1.42 -60.87 84.75
C MET A 6 -0.38 -59.90 84.15
N ASP A 7 -0.86 -58.69 83.88
CA ASP A 7 -0.18 -57.48 83.40
C ASP A 7 0.24 -57.38 81.93
N ASN A 8 -0.68 -56.88 81.10
CA ASN A 8 -0.30 -55.91 80.06
C ASN A 8 -1.50 -55.04 79.62
N ARG A 9 -2.04 -54.22 80.52
CA ARG A 9 -3.17 -53.33 80.24
C ARG A 9 -2.92 -51.85 80.58
N GLU A 10 -1.70 -51.36 80.56
CA GLU A 10 -1.44 -49.92 80.75
C GLU A 10 -0.26 -49.40 79.91
N SER A 11 -0.38 -49.34 78.59
CA SER A 11 0.61 -48.62 77.75
C SER A 11 0.09 -48.08 76.41
N ARG A 12 -1.21 -47.88 76.23
CA ARG A 12 -1.78 -47.38 74.95
C ARG A 12 -2.70 -46.17 75.08
N GLN A 13 -2.42 -45.27 76.03
CA GLN A 13 -3.07 -43.95 76.11
C GLN A 13 -2.04 -42.85 76.36
N SER A 14 -1.23 -42.51 75.34
CA SER A 14 -0.57 -41.20 75.21
C SER A 14 0.09 -41.05 73.84
N ALA A 15 -0.74 -40.86 72.80
CA ALA A 15 -0.25 -40.40 71.49
C ALA A 15 -1.35 -39.68 70.69
N ALA A 16 -2.22 -38.93 71.36
CA ALA A 16 -3.29 -38.17 70.71
C ALA A 16 -3.40 -36.77 71.33
N ARG A 17 -2.39 -35.93 71.11
CA ARG A 17 -2.50 -34.47 71.31
C ARG A 17 -1.33 -33.78 70.63
N GLY A 18 -1.59 -33.18 69.47
CA GLY A 18 -0.59 -32.34 68.81
C GLY A 18 -0.75 -32.12 67.31
N VAL A 19 -1.97 -32.11 66.74
CA VAL A 19 -2.16 -31.66 65.35
C VAL A 19 -3.44 -30.84 65.25
N SER A 20 -3.45 -29.63 65.81
CA SER A 20 -4.47 -28.64 65.47
C SER A 20 -3.90 -27.25 65.77
N GLY A 21 -3.48 -26.52 64.73
CA GLY A 21 -3.00 -25.15 64.89
C GLY A 21 -2.22 -24.53 63.72
N ALA A 22 -1.75 -25.30 62.74
CA ALA A 22 -0.85 -24.76 61.70
C ALA A 22 -1.52 -24.38 60.35
N ASN A 23 -2.85 -24.50 60.20
CA ASN A 23 -3.51 -24.36 58.89
C ASN A 23 -4.20 -23.01 58.62
N HIS A 24 -4.00 -21.98 59.43
CA HIS A 24 -4.60 -20.66 59.19
C HIS A 24 -3.67 -19.58 58.63
N ARG A 25 -2.35 -19.82 58.54
CA ARG A 25 -1.42 -18.85 57.92
C ARG A 25 -1.26 -19.04 56.40
N ALA A 26 -1.46 -20.24 55.86
CA ALA A 26 -1.29 -20.52 54.43
C ALA A 26 -2.44 -20.03 53.50
N ARG A 27 -3.50 -19.41 54.06
CA ARG A 27 -4.64 -18.89 53.28
C ARG A 27 -4.52 -17.41 52.90
N HIS A 28 -3.65 -16.64 53.56
CA HIS A 28 -3.51 -15.21 53.28
C HIS A 28 -2.48 -14.92 52.16
N ASP A 29 -1.42 -15.71 52.03
CA ASP A 29 -0.39 -15.52 50.99
C ASP A 29 -0.88 -15.82 49.56
N ARG A 30 -1.89 -16.68 49.42
CA ARG A 30 -2.45 -16.99 48.08
C ARG A 30 -3.19 -15.80 47.47
N ARG A 31 -3.73 -14.89 48.28
CA ARG A 31 -4.50 -13.74 47.77
C ARG A 31 -3.60 -12.67 47.14
N GLY A 32 -2.40 -12.48 47.68
CA GLY A 32 -1.40 -11.57 47.09
C GLY A 32 -0.84 -12.09 45.77
N VAL A 33 -0.60 -13.41 45.67
CA VAL A 33 -0.14 -14.06 44.44
C VAL A 33 -1.19 -13.99 43.32
N MET A 34 -2.47 -14.19 43.64
CA MET A 34 -3.56 -14.08 42.64
C MET A 34 -3.68 -12.68 42.03
N LEU A 35 -3.41 -11.62 42.82
CA LEU A 35 -3.47 -10.25 42.31
C LEU A 35 -2.28 -9.95 41.39
N LEU A 36 -1.08 -10.43 41.74
CA LEU A 36 0.10 -10.31 40.87
C LEU A 36 -0.11 -11.05 39.55
N GLU A 37 -0.66 -12.27 39.58
CA GLU A 37 -0.91 -13.06 38.39
C GLU A 37 -1.88 -12.37 37.43
N VAL A 38 -2.98 -11.81 37.94
CA VAL A 38 -3.94 -11.07 37.11
C VAL A 38 -3.32 -9.82 36.50
N ILE A 39 -2.51 -9.07 37.27
CA ILE A 39 -1.82 -7.88 36.75
C ILE A 39 -0.80 -8.27 35.67
N VAL A 40 -0.03 -9.35 35.89
CA VAL A 40 0.93 -9.85 34.89
C VAL A 40 0.19 -10.34 33.64
N ALA A 41 -0.89 -11.09 33.79
CA ALA A 41 -1.70 -11.56 32.66
C ALA A 41 -2.30 -10.37 31.87
N LEU A 42 -2.81 -9.36 32.57
CA LEU A 42 -3.33 -8.14 31.94
C LEU A 42 -2.22 -7.35 31.24
N GLY A 43 -1.03 -7.27 31.83
CA GLY A 43 0.14 -6.63 31.23
C GLY A 43 0.57 -7.34 29.94
N LEU A 44 0.65 -8.67 29.97
CA LEU A 44 0.98 -9.48 28.79
C LEU A 44 -0.11 -9.38 27.71
N LEU A 45 -1.39 -9.29 28.10
CA LEU A 45 -2.50 -9.08 27.17
C LEU A 45 -2.36 -7.75 26.43
N VAL A 46 -2.17 -6.64 27.17
CA VAL A 46 -2.04 -5.31 26.59
C VAL A 46 -0.79 -5.23 25.70
N PHE A 47 0.31 -5.84 26.14
CA PHE A 47 1.53 -5.91 25.36
C PHE A 47 1.35 -6.68 24.04
N GLY A 48 0.69 -7.84 24.09
CA GLY A 48 0.36 -8.60 22.87
C GLY A 48 -0.53 -7.81 21.91
N LEU A 49 -1.53 -7.10 22.43
CA LEU A 49 -2.39 -6.24 21.62
C LEU A 49 -1.62 -5.08 20.97
N ALA A 50 -0.66 -4.49 21.67
CA ALA A 50 0.19 -3.42 21.14
C ALA A 50 1.03 -3.91 19.95
N ILE A 51 1.63 -5.11 20.03
CA ILE A 51 2.39 -5.70 18.92
C ILE A 51 1.50 -5.91 17.70
N VAL A 52 0.29 -6.44 17.89
CA VAL A 52 -0.66 -6.66 16.78
C VAL A 52 -1.07 -5.33 16.14
N ALA A 53 -1.32 -4.29 16.93
CA ALA A 53 -1.68 -2.96 16.43
C ALA A 53 -0.57 -2.37 15.52
N LEU A 54 0.69 -2.48 15.95
CA LEU A 54 1.85 -2.04 15.14
C LEU A 54 1.97 -2.83 13.82
N GLN A 55 1.66 -4.12 13.85
CA GLN A 55 1.68 -4.97 12.66
C GLN A 55 0.57 -4.59 11.67
N ILE A 56 -0.64 -4.28 12.15
CA ILE A 56 -1.76 -3.84 11.32
C ILE A 56 -1.42 -2.53 10.60
N ASP A 57 -0.89 -1.54 11.33
CA ASP A 57 -0.50 -0.25 10.75
C ASP A 57 0.53 -0.43 9.62
N SER A 58 1.54 -1.29 9.85
CA SER A 58 2.54 -1.64 8.84
C SER A 58 1.92 -2.29 7.60
N GLY A 59 0.99 -3.22 7.80
CA GLY A 59 0.27 -3.88 6.71
C GLY A 59 -0.57 -2.91 5.87
N LEU A 60 -1.26 -1.96 6.51
CA LEU A 60 -2.06 -0.94 5.83
C LEU A 60 -1.20 0.01 5.00
N LYS A 61 -0.06 0.45 5.53
CA LYS A 61 0.89 1.30 4.80
C LYS A 61 1.41 0.61 3.53
N ILE A 62 1.79 -0.67 3.63
CA ILE A 62 2.24 -1.47 2.49
C ILE A 62 1.11 -1.68 1.48
N ALA A 63 -0.12 -1.93 1.94
CA ALA A 63 -1.26 -2.09 1.05
C ALA A 63 -1.56 -0.78 0.28
N LYS A 64 -1.46 0.38 0.94
CA LYS A 64 -1.63 1.69 0.31
C LYS A 64 -0.57 1.93 -0.76
N SER A 65 0.71 1.71 -0.45
CA SER A 65 1.79 1.90 -1.43
C SER A 65 1.69 0.95 -2.62
N ASN A 66 1.36 -0.33 -2.40
CA ASN A 66 1.17 -1.29 -3.49
C ASN A 66 0.03 -0.91 -4.42
N ARG A 67 -1.06 -0.34 -3.88
CA ARG A 67 -2.16 0.17 -4.71
C ARG A 67 -1.70 1.33 -5.58
N LEU A 68 -0.95 2.29 -5.01
CA LEU A 68 -0.38 3.42 -5.75
C LEU A 68 0.50 2.94 -6.91
N TYR A 69 1.42 2.00 -6.66
CA TYR A 69 2.28 1.45 -7.70
C TYR A 69 1.50 0.72 -8.81
N THR A 70 0.50 -0.08 -8.42
CA THR A 70 -0.33 -0.80 -9.38
C THR A 70 -1.12 0.16 -10.27
N GLN A 71 -1.71 1.21 -9.68
CA GLN A 71 -2.41 2.25 -10.41
C GLN A 71 -1.46 3.01 -11.33
N ALA A 72 -0.29 3.44 -10.84
CA ALA A 72 0.71 4.11 -11.66
C ALA A 72 1.15 3.27 -12.86
N MET A 73 1.30 1.95 -12.69
CA MET A 73 1.62 1.04 -13.80
C MET A 73 0.50 1.01 -14.86
N MET A 74 -0.76 0.90 -14.43
CA MET A 74 -1.91 0.93 -15.35
C MET A 74 -2.01 2.27 -16.10
N LEU A 75 -1.70 3.38 -15.43
CA LEU A 75 -1.71 4.72 -16.03
C LEU A 75 -0.57 4.92 -17.03
N VAL A 76 0.62 4.38 -16.75
CA VAL A 76 1.71 4.30 -17.73
C VAL A 76 1.25 3.55 -18.97
N ASP A 77 0.67 2.36 -18.81
CA ASP A 77 0.25 1.53 -19.94
C ASP A 77 -0.83 2.24 -20.78
N SER A 78 -1.74 2.97 -20.13
CA SER A 78 -2.73 3.82 -20.82
C SER A 78 -2.07 4.92 -21.65
N LYS A 79 -1.13 5.68 -21.05
CA LYS A 79 -0.43 6.76 -21.77
C LYS A 79 0.46 6.23 -22.88
N LEU A 80 1.08 5.07 -22.66
CA LEU A 80 1.86 4.41 -23.69
C LEU A 80 0.98 4.00 -24.88
N ALA A 81 -0.22 3.49 -24.63
CA ALA A 81 -1.17 3.16 -25.69
C ALA A 81 -1.64 4.42 -26.47
N GLU A 82 -1.80 5.56 -25.79
CA GLU A 82 -2.10 6.85 -26.46
C GLU A 82 -0.97 7.29 -27.40
N VAL A 83 0.29 7.12 -26.98
CA VAL A 83 1.47 7.39 -27.82
C VAL A 83 1.52 6.43 -29.01
N GLU A 84 1.29 5.13 -28.79
CA GLU A 84 1.31 4.12 -29.85
C GLU A 84 0.18 4.28 -30.87
N ALA A 85 -1.00 4.74 -30.42
CA ALA A 85 -2.13 5.02 -31.29
C ALA A 85 -1.94 6.27 -32.17
N GLY A 86 -0.85 7.03 -31.98
CA GLY A 86 -0.62 8.28 -32.70
C GLY A 86 -1.59 9.40 -32.30
N VAL A 87 -2.31 9.24 -31.17
CA VAL A 87 -3.09 10.33 -30.55
C VAL A 87 -2.13 11.44 -30.11
N ILE A 88 -0.98 11.03 -29.59
CA ILE A 88 0.16 11.91 -29.30
C ILE A 88 1.14 11.74 -30.46
N GLN A 89 1.12 12.67 -31.42
CA GLN A 89 2.00 12.59 -32.59
C GLN A 89 3.42 13.04 -32.20
N PRO A 90 4.44 12.18 -32.42
CA PRO A 90 5.83 12.50 -32.10
C PRO A 90 6.45 13.60 -32.95
N ASP A 91 5.73 14.07 -33.97
CA ASP A 91 6.16 15.16 -34.85
C ASP A 91 6.37 16.48 -34.07
N MET A 92 5.83 16.56 -32.85
CA MET A 92 6.14 17.58 -31.84
C MET A 92 7.46 17.26 -31.14
N LEU A 93 8.54 17.09 -31.92
CA LEU A 93 9.90 17.00 -31.40
C LEU A 93 10.17 18.24 -30.53
N GLU A 94 10.75 18.04 -29.35
CA GLU A 94 11.16 19.08 -28.38
C GLU A 94 10.07 19.63 -27.43
N GLN A 95 8.82 19.14 -27.47
CA GLN A 95 7.80 19.54 -26.50
C GLN A 95 7.56 18.47 -25.43
N GLU A 96 7.92 18.80 -24.21
CA GLU A 96 7.45 18.13 -23.00
C GLU A 96 5.93 18.32 -22.90
N VAL A 97 5.18 17.22 -22.84
CA VAL A 97 3.73 17.25 -22.65
C VAL A 97 3.42 16.78 -21.24
N LYS A 98 2.65 17.59 -20.52
CA LYS A 98 2.21 17.32 -19.14
C LYS A 98 0.70 17.35 -19.04
N GLY A 99 0.19 16.72 -17.99
CA GLY A 99 -1.20 16.87 -17.58
C GLY A 99 -1.51 15.98 -16.39
N ASP A 100 -2.78 15.94 -16.01
CA ASP A 100 -3.27 15.05 -14.98
C ASP A 100 -4.28 14.04 -15.53
N PHE A 101 -4.77 13.16 -14.65
CA PHE A 101 -5.79 12.17 -14.96
C PHE A 101 -7.19 12.56 -14.43
N GLY A 102 -7.33 13.78 -13.93
CA GLY A 102 -8.54 14.31 -13.33
C GLY A 102 -9.05 13.50 -12.14
N ILE A 103 -10.35 13.65 -11.86
CA ILE A 103 -11.02 13.03 -10.70
C ILE A 103 -11.13 11.51 -10.73
N LEU A 104 -10.87 10.87 -11.88
CA LEU A 104 -10.89 9.41 -11.98
C LEU A 104 -9.68 8.79 -11.28
N TYR A 105 -8.57 9.53 -11.27
CA TYR A 105 -7.33 9.16 -10.59
C TYR A 105 -6.78 10.39 -9.88
N PRO A 106 -7.44 10.84 -8.80
CA PRO A 106 -7.07 12.07 -8.14
C PRO A 106 -5.68 11.97 -7.55
N GLY A 107 -4.94 13.08 -7.58
CA GLY A 107 -3.55 13.13 -7.14
C GLY A 107 -2.54 12.63 -8.17
N PHE A 108 -2.95 11.93 -9.24
CA PHE A 108 -2.02 11.47 -10.28
C PHE A 108 -1.82 12.52 -11.37
N THR A 109 -0.56 12.70 -11.74
CA THR A 109 -0.11 13.60 -12.83
C THR A 109 0.88 12.85 -13.71
N TRP A 110 1.09 13.32 -14.93
CA TRP A 110 1.95 12.66 -15.91
C TRP A 110 2.77 13.65 -16.73
N ARG A 111 3.89 13.14 -17.22
CA ARG A 111 4.78 13.81 -18.17
C ARG A 111 5.23 12.83 -19.24
N ILE A 112 5.27 13.31 -20.47
CA ILE A 112 5.87 12.62 -21.60
C ILE A 112 6.91 13.54 -22.22
N GLU A 113 8.12 13.01 -22.34
CA GLU A 113 9.25 13.66 -22.98
C GLU A 113 9.73 12.76 -24.13
N ILE A 114 9.92 13.35 -25.31
CA ILE A 114 10.37 12.63 -26.51
C ILE A 114 11.76 13.13 -26.86
N GLU A 115 12.73 12.23 -26.82
CA GLU A 115 14.12 12.54 -27.12
C GLU A 115 14.62 11.75 -28.34
N PRO A 116 15.47 12.36 -29.19
CA PRO A 116 16.21 11.62 -30.21
C PRO A 116 17.17 10.63 -29.55
N THR A 117 17.32 9.47 -30.18
CA THR A 117 18.23 8.42 -29.69
C THR A 117 19.45 8.29 -30.59
N GLU A 118 20.50 7.62 -30.09
CA GLU A 118 21.66 7.25 -30.91
C GLU A 118 21.31 6.21 -32.00
N ILE A 119 20.15 5.55 -31.88
CA ILE A 119 19.68 4.55 -32.82
C ILE A 119 18.99 5.28 -33.97
N ASP A 120 19.58 5.19 -35.17
CA ASP A 120 19.03 5.83 -36.35
C ASP A 120 17.60 5.34 -36.63
N GLY A 121 16.72 6.29 -36.95
CA GLY A 121 15.31 6.04 -37.18
C GLY A 121 14.50 5.71 -35.93
N PHE A 122 14.97 5.96 -34.71
CA PHE A 122 14.20 5.79 -33.47
C PHE A 122 14.24 7.02 -32.55
N TYR A 123 13.13 7.25 -31.88
CA TYR A 123 12.97 8.17 -30.76
C TYR A 123 12.68 7.39 -29.48
N MET A 124 12.98 8.00 -28.33
CA MET A 124 12.65 7.48 -27.02
C MET A 124 11.57 8.35 -26.38
N ALA A 125 10.44 7.76 -26.07
CA ALA A 125 9.45 8.35 -25.17
C ALA A 125 9.82 7.99 -23.73
N LYS A 126 10.00 8.99 -22.89
CA LYS A 126 10.12 8.89 -21.45
C LYS A 126 8.80 9.33 -20.84
N ILE A 127 8.11 8.40 -20.18
CA ILE A 127 6.82 8.63 -19.54
C ILE A 127 7.03 8.56 -18.03
N GLU A 128 6.63 9.61 -17.32
CA GLU A 128 6.69 9.69 -15.87
C GLU A 128 5.29 9.90 -15.29
N ILE A 129 4.98 9.15 -14.23
CA ILE A 129 3.75 9.27 -13.46
C ILE A 129 4.10 9.78 -12.07
N GLY A 130 3.60 10.96 -11.75
CA GLY A 130 3.67 11.58 -10.44
C GLY A 130 2.43 11.29 -9.60
N HIS A 131 2.59 11.36 -8.28
CA HIS A 131 1.47 11.37 -7.33
C HIS A 131 1.69 12.45 -6.27
N CYS A 132 0.71 13.32 -6.10
CA CYS A 132 0.68 14.37 -5.09
C CYS A 132 -0.45 14.07 -4.10
N GLU A 133 -0.11 13.57 -2.91
CA GLU A 133 -1.10 13.19 -1.89
C GLU A 133 -1.85 14.42 -1.35
N SER A 134 -1.18 15.56 -1.21
CA SER A 134 -1.79 16.81 -0.72
C SER A 134 -2.83 17.37 -1.69
N ALA A 135 -2.65 17.16 -3.01
CA ALA A 135 -3.58 17.61 -4.03
C ALA A 135 -4.85 16.76 -4.15
N VAL A 136 -4.88 15.52 -3.61
CA VAL A 136 -6.03 14.60 -3.75
C VAL A 136 -7.32 15.24 -3.25
N GLN A 137 -7.32 15.80 -2.04
CA GLN A 137 -8.52 16.38 -1.45
C GLN A 137 -8.95 17.64 -2.21
N GLN A 138 -8.00 18.49 -2.60
CA GLN A 138 -8.26 19.69 -3.37
C GLN A 138 -8.92 19.35 -4.72
N GLN A 139 -8.45 18.33 -5.41
CA GLN A 139 -9.00 17.90 -6.70
C GLN A 139 -10.39 17.25 -6.57
N ILE A 140 -10.67 16.62 -5.42
CA ILE A 140 -12.03 16.12 -5.12
C ILE A 140 -12.99 17.28 -4.89
N ASP A 141 -12.55 18.31 -4.17
CA ASP A 141 -13.37 19.48 -3.83
C ASP A 141 -13.55 20.42 -5.05
N ASP A 142 -12.50 20.56 -5.87
CA ASP A 142 -12.48 21.29 -7.13
C ASP A 142 -11.95 20.40 -8.27
N PRO A 143 -12.85 19.75 -9.03
CA PRO A 143 -12.48 18.91 -10.17
C PRO A 143 -11.68 19.59 -11.27
N MET A 144 -11.65 20.93 -11.30
CA MET A 144 -10.89 21.71 -12.29
C MET A 144 -9.48 22.05 -11.80
N SER A 145 -9.12 21.68 -10.57
CA SER A 145 -7.77 21.87 -10.06
C SER A 145 -6.78 21.00 -10.84
N GLU A 146 -5.80 21.63 -11.47
CA GLU A 146 -4.69 20.96 -12.17
C GLU A 146 -3.57 20.62 -11.18
N ILE A 147 -2.84 19.54 -11.47
CA ILE A 147 -1.67 19.11 -10.69
C ILE A 147 -0.44 19.17 -11.59
N ASP A 148 0.55 19.98 -11.20
CA ASP A 148 1.83 20.00 -11.89
C ASP A 148 2.72 18.86 -11.36
N ILE A 149 3.33 18.14 -12.29
CA ILE A 149 4.31 17.10 -11.96
C ILE A 149 5.59 17.67 -11.35
N GLU A 150 5.86 18.96 -11.55
CA GLU A 150 7.01 19.67 -11.00
C GLU A 150 6.78 20.25 -9.60
N ASP A 151 5.55 20.15 -9.08
CA ASP A 151 5.25 20.58 -7.72
C ASP A 151 6.15 19.85 -6.71
N SER A 152 6.63 20.57 -5.70
CA SER A 152 7.57 20.04 -4.69
C SER A 152 7.04 18.83 -3.92
N ASP A 153 5.72 18.71 -3.86
CA ASP A 153 5.00 17.67 -3.13
C ASP A 153 4.67 16.46 -4.02
N THR A 154 4.91 16.56 -5.32
CA THR A 154 4.71 15.47 -6.27
C THR A 154 5.87 14.49 -6.21
N ILE A 155 5.57 13.22 -5.93
CA ILE A 155 6.54 12.13 -6.01
C ILE A 155 6.41 11.37 -7.32
N ILE A 156 7.52 11.13 -8.02
CA ILE A 156 7.51 10.25 -9.19
C ILE A 156 7.36 8.80 -8.72
N VAL A 157 6.21 8.21 -9.01
CA VAL A 157 5.85 6.84 -8.62
C VAL A 157 6.37 5.85 -9.66
N ARG A 158 6.35 6.22 -10.94
CA ARG A 158 6.76 5.35 -12.03
C ARG A 158 7.39 6.13 -13.17
N THR A 159 8.43 5.55 -13.77
CA THR A 159 9.03 5.99 -15.02
C THR A 159 9.07 4.81 -15.98
N ALA A 160 8.70 5.03 -17.23
CA ALA A 160 8.78 4.05 -18.31
C ALA A 160 9.42 4.66 -19.55
N TYR A 161 10.11 3.81 -20.31
CA TYR A 161 10.79 4.19 -21.54
C TYR A 161 10.29 3.31 -22.68
N ARG A 162 10.03 3.92 -23.84
CA ARG A 162 9.63 3.21 -25.05
C ARG A 162 10.38 3.77 -26.24
N LEU A 163 10.93 2.88 -27.06
CA LEU A 163 11.43 3.25 -28.37
C LEU A 163 10.30 3.19 -29.39
N PHE A 164 10.22 4.20 -30.24
CA PHE A 164 9.30 4.20 -31.37
C PHE A 164 10.05 4.63 -32.63
N PRO A 165 9.71 4.06 -33.80
CA PRO A 165 10.36 4.42 -35.03
C PRO A 165 10.01 5.86 -35.39
N LYS A 166 10.99 6.59 -35.93
CA LYS A 166 10.75 7.86 -36.61
C LYS A 166 9.72 7.61 -37.72
N PRO A 167 8.58 8.34 -37.73
CA PRO A 167 7.59 8.19 -38.79
C PRO A 167 8.26 8.28 -40.16
N ALA A 168 7.87 7.39 -41.08
CA ALA A 168 8.37 7.46 -42.44
C ALA A 168 7.91 8.79 -43.06
N ASP A 169 8.84 9.49 -43.72
CA ASP A 169 8.51 10.61 -44.59
C ASP A 169 7.76 10.06 -45.81
N ILE A 170 6.43 9.92 -45.68
CA ILE A 170 5.57 9.46 -46.77
C ILE A 170 5.36 10.64 -47.72
N ASN A 171 5.92 10.53 -48.91
CA ASN A 171 5.69 11.50 -49.97
C ASN A 171 4.85 10.83 -51.06
N LEU A 172 3.58 11.22 -51.17
CA LEU A 172 2.60 10.57 -52.05
C LEU A 172 2.98 10.67 -53.54
N GLU A 173 3.67 11.74 -53.94
CA GLU A 173 4.18 11.90 -55.30
C GLU A 173 5.39 10.99 -55.55
N ARG A 174 6.36 10.95 -54.62
CA ARG A 174 7.58 10.13 -54.74
C ARG A 174 7.28 8.63 -54.62
N ASP A 175 6.47 8.25 -53.65
CA ASP A 175 6.30 6.87 -53.21
C ASP A 175 5.15 6.16 -53.94
N TYR A 176 4.13 6.91 -54.36
CA TYR A 176 2.93 6.37 -55.01
C TYR A 176 2.68 6.96 -56.41
N GLY A 177 3.48 7.92 -56.85
CA GLY A 177 3.29 8.59 -58.14
C GLY A 177 2.01 9.43 -58.21
N ILE A 178 1.40 9.74 -57.06
CA ILE A 178 0.16 10.52 -56.98
C ILE A 178 0.55 11.99 -56.94
N THR A 179 0.29 12.71 -58.03
CA THR A 179 0.54 14.15 -58.07
C THR A 179 -0.51 14.90 -57.26
N SER A 180 -0.18 16.12 -56.83
CA SER A 180 -1.11 17.01 -56.11
C SER A 180 -2.42 17.21 -56.89
N GLU A 181 -2.32 17.31 -58.21
CA GLU A 181 -3.47 17.48 -59.12
C GLU A 181 -4.39 16.25 -59.13
N GLN A 182 -3.82 15.05 -59.08
CA GLN A 182 -4.60 13.81 -58.99
C GLN A 182 -5.25 13.65 -57.61
N MET A 183 -4.59 14.12 -56.57
CA MET A 183 -5.13 14.13 -55.21
C MET A 183 -6.30 15.10 -55.10
N ASP A 184 -6.17 16.30 -55.64
CA ASP A 184 -7.24 17.29 -55.72
C ASP A 184 -8.42 16.75 -56.55
N ALA A 185 -8.15 16.02 -57.63
CA ALA A 185 -9.19 15.35 -58.42
C ALA A 185 -9.90 14.22 -57.64
N MET A 186 -9.16 13.42 -56.87
CA MET A 186 -9.75 12.39 -56.00
C MET A 186 -10.55 13.00 -54.83
N LEU A 187 -10.10 14.11 -54.27
CA LEU A 187 -10.85 14.87 -53.26
C LEU A 187 -12.12 15.48 -53.85
N ALA A 188 -12.06 16.02 -55.07
CA ALA A 188 -13.23 16.56 -55.77
C ALA A 188 -14.26 15.46 -56.11
N ASP A 189 -13.82 14.26 -56.48
CA ASP A 189 -14.71 13.10 -56.67
C ASP A 189 -15.36 12.63 -55.34
N LEU A 190 -14.67 12.81 -54.21
CA LEU A 190 -15.21 12.55 -52.87
C LEU A 190 -16.18 13.65 -52.40
N GLU A 191 -15.98 14.91 -52.78
CA GLU A 191 -16.94 16.01 -52.53
C GLU A 191 -18.25 15.87 -53.33
N GLY A 192 -18.26 15.04 -54.38
CA GLY A 192 -19.44 14.68 -55.16
C GLY A 192 -20.25 13.49 -54.63
N VAL A 193 -19.77 12.82 -53.57
CA VAL A 193 -20.57 11.83 -52.85
C VAL A 193 -21.54 12.63 -52.00
N ASP A 194 -22.83 12.61 -52.38
CA ASP A 194 -23.92 13.14 -51.56
C ASP A 194 -23.61 12.83 -50.10
N PRO A 195 -23.63 13.81 -49.19
CA PRO A 195 -23.40 13.53 -47.78
C PRO A 195 -24.37 12.42 -47.45
N ILE A 196 -23.83 11.23 -47.13
CA ILE A 196 -24.62 10.12 -46.58
C ILE A 196 -25.50 10.84 -45.58
N GLU A 197 -26.81 10.81 -45.80
CA GLU A 197 -27.78 11.41 -44.88
C GLU A 197 -27.30 10.99 -43.51
N SER A 198 -26.70 11.96 -42.82
CA SER A 198 -26.32 11.85 -41.44
C SER A 198 -27.69 11.77 -40.77
N GLY A 199 -28.23 10.55 -40.75
CA GLY A 199 -29.45 10.22 -40.09
C GLY A 199 -29.25 10.73 -38.69
N GLY A 200 -29.95 11.82 -38.38
CA GLY A 200 -29.68 12.66 -37.22
C GLY A 200 -29.55 11.82 -35.96
N GLY A 201 -28.30 11.54 -35.58
CA GLY A 201 -27.96 11.00 -34.28
C GLY A 201 -27.70 12.19 -33.39
N GLY A 202 -28.78 12.74 -32.81
CA GLY A 202 -28.69 13.86 -31.87
C GLY A 202 -27.67 13.58 -30.78
N GLY A 203 -26.72 14.51 -30.63
CA GLY A 203 -25.82 14.56 -29.49
C GLY A 203 -26.63 14.76 -28.21
N GLY A 204 -26.97 13.66 -27.56
CA GLY A 204 -27.48 13.64 -26.20
C GLY A 204 -26.31 13.57 -25.23
N GLY A 205 -25.91 14.74 -24.70
CA GLY A 205 -25.14 14.79 -23.46
C GLY A 205 -25.96 14.15 -22.35
N GLY A 206 -25.46 13.05 -21.80
CA GLY A 206 -26.09 12.32 -20.72
C GLY A 206 -25.03 11.92 -19.70
N GLY A 207 -24.96 12.67 -18.61
CA GLY A 207 -24.29 12.21 -17.40
C GLY A 207 -24.99 10.96 -16.84
N GLY A 208 -24.20 10.00 -16.38
CA GLY A 208 -24.59 8.92 -15.48
C GLY A 208 -23.32 8.54 -14.73
N ALA A 209 -23.17 8.79 -13.44
CA ALA A 209 -23.92 8.22 -12.32
C ALA A 209 -23.98 6.68 -12.36
N GLY A 210 -22.99 6.05 -11.73
CA GLY A 210 -23.21 4.98 -10.75
C GLY A 210 -23.54 3.56 -11.23
N GLY A 211 -22.93 2.60 -10.53
CA GLY A 211 -23.28 1.17 -10.50
C GLY A 211 -22.33 0.34 -11.35
N GLY A 212 -21.60 -0.66 -10.84
CA GLY A 212 -21.86 -1.51 -9.70
C GLY A 212 -21.88 -2.96 -10.19
N GLY A 213 -20.96 -3.79 -9.68
CA GLY A 213 -21.12 -5.24 -9.56
C GLY A 213 -20.94 -6.09 -10.83
N GLY A 214 -19.98 -7.01 -10.78
CA GLY A 214 -19.87 -8.09 -11.75
C GLY A 214 -18.68 -8.99 -11.45
N GLY A 215 -18.85 -9.92 -10.51
CA GLY A 215 -17.87 -10.96 -10.23
C GLY A 215 -17.65 -11.89 -11.42
N GLY A 216 -16.42 -12.33 -11.58
CA GLY A 216 -16.03 -13.38 -12.52
C GLY A 216 -14.79 -14.07 -11.98
N GLY A 217 -15.02 -15.22 -11.32
CA GLY A 217 -13.96 -16.09 -10.84
C GLY A 217 -13.28 -16.86 -11.98
N GLY A 218 -12.01 -17.18 -11.75
CA GLY A 218 -11.15 -18.03 -12.56
C GLY A 218 -9.72 -17.72 -12.14
N GLY A 219 -9.11 -18.44 -11.19
CA GLY A 219 -8.88 -19.88 -11.29
C GLY A 219 -7.58 -20.10 -12.07
N GLY A 220 -6.44 -19.79 -11.46
CA GLY A 220 -5.13 -19.92 -12.07
C GLY A 220 -4.06 -20.05 -10.99
N ALA A 221 -3.98 -21.23 -10.39
CA ALA A 221 -2.87 -21.62 -9.55
C ALA A 221 -1.60 -21.67 -10.39
N GLY A 222 -0.65 -20.79 -10.09
CA GLY A 222 0.69 -20.75 -10.66
C GLY A 222 1.68 -20.41 -9.57
N GLY A 223 1.93 -21.36 -8.68
CA GLY A 223 3.02 -21.29 -7.72
C GLY A 223 4.36 -21.27 -8.46
N GLY A 224 5.13 -20.21 -8.25
CA GLY A 224 6.52 -20.09 -8.68
C GLY A 224 7.24 -19.22 -7.67
N GLY A 225 7.90 -19.87 -6.72
CA GLY A 225 8.66 -19.19 -5.68
C GLY A 225 9.84 -18.41 -6.26
N MET A 226 10.01 -17.18 -5.77
CA MET A 226 11.29 -16.49 -5.70
C MET A 226 11.39 -16.04 -4.23
N ALA A 227 12.03 -16.80 -3.34
CA ALA A 227 13.48 -16.91 -3.21
C ALA A 227 14.15 -15.53 -3.13
N GLY A 228 14.37 -15.08 -1.90
CA GLY A 228 15.58 -14.38 -1.47
C GLY A 228 15.91 -13.06 -2.15
N GLY A 229 15.44 -11.96 -1.55
CA GLY A 229 15.99 -10.63 -1.79
C GLY A 229 15.90 -9.82 -0.51
N GLY A 230 16.89 -9.98 0.37
CA GLY A 230 17.10 -9.07 1.50
C GLY A 230 17.49 -7.70 0.98
N GLY A 231 16.49 -6.89 0.65
CA GLY A 231 16.64 -5.47 0.35
C GLY A 231 16.32 -4.69 1.61
N ALA A 232 17.35 -4.09 2.22
CA ALA A 232 17.22 -3.17 3.32
C ALA A 232 16.22 -2.05 2.96
N LEU A 233 15.14 -1.94 3.73
CA LEU A 233 14.23 -0.81 3.67
C LEU A 233 14.77 0.32 4.56
N PRO A 234 14.88 1.56 4.07
CA PRO A 234 15.07 2.73 4.92
C PRO A 234 13.70 3.10 5.51
N GLY A 235 13.54 3.00 6.83
CA GLY A 235 12.40 3.60 7.53
C GLY A 235 11.42 2.65 8.25
N GLY A 236 11.71 1.34 8.32
CA GLY A 236 11.09 0.49 9.35
C GLY A 236 11.80 0.72 10.69
N LEU A 237 11.06 0.78 11.81
CA LEU A 237 11.68 0.76 13.15
C LEU A 237 12.60 -0.47 13.21
N ASP A 238 13.90 -0.21 13.26
CA ASP A 238 14.94 -1.23 13.22
C ASP A 238 14.78 -2.17 14.43
N GLN A 239 15.13 -3.45 14.25
CA GLN A 239 15.14 -4.45 15.31
C GLN A 239 15.99 -3.99 16.51
N SER A 240 16.97 -3.10 16.26
CA SER A 240 17.75 -2.38 17.26
C SER A 240 16.93 -1.40 18.11
N GLN A 241 15.96 -0.68 17.53
CA GLN A 241 15.10 0.26 18.26
C GLN A 241 14.07 -0.46 19.14
N LEU A 242 13.60 -1.61 18.68
CA LEU A 242 12.79 -2.52 19.50
C LEU A 242 13.62 -3.14 20.63
N ALA A 243 14.88 -3.50 20.38
CA ALA A 243 15.79 -3.98 21.41
C ALA A 243 16.12 -2.88 22.44
N ASP A 244 16.31 -1.64 22.01
CA ASP A 244 16.56 -0.51 22.91
C ASP A 244 15.34 -0.14 23.75
N LEU A 245 14.13 -0.19 23.17
CA LEU A 245 12.89 -0.02 23.95
C LEU A 245 12.70 -1.15 24.97
N LEU A 246 13.00 -2.39 24.60
CA LEU A 246 12.94 -3.53 25.52
C LEU A 246 14.00 -3.42 26.61
N LYS A 247 15.20 -2.95 26.28
CA LYS A 247 16.28 -2.72 27.24
C LYS A 247 15.96 -1.58 28.19
N THR A 248 15.37 -0.50 27.69
CA THR A 248 14.89 0.64 28.51
C THR A 248 13.78 0.20 29.45
N LEU A 249 12.83 -0.63 28.98
CA LEU A 249 11.77 -1.20 29.82
C LEU A 249 12.32 -2.18 30.87
N LEU A 250 13.34 -2.97 30.52
CA LEU A 250 13.99 -3.89 31.47
C LEU A 250 14.78 -3.11 32.53
N GLU A 251 15.52 -2.08 32.15
CA GLU A 251 16.30 -1.21 33.06
C GLU A 251 15.36 -0.40 33.98
N MET A 252 14.19 0.03 33.47
CA MET A 252 13.14 0.66 34.28
C MET A 252 12.48 -0.34 35.26
N SER A 253 12.39 -1.62 34.90
CA SER A 253 11.89 -2.69 35.78
C SER A 253 12.90 -3.06 36.87
N GLU A 254 14.20 -3.08 36.57
CA GLU A 254 15.25 -3.47 37.54
C GLU A 254 15.58 -2.36 38.54
N SER A 255 15.36 -1.08 38.20
CA SER A 255 15.65 0.04 39.10
C SER A 255 14.67 0.21 40.28
N GLY A 256 13.60 -0.59 40.37
CA GLY A 256 12.69 -0.64 41.53
C GLY A 256 11.98 0.69 41.87
N SER A 257 12.07 1.69 40.98
CA SER A 257 11.61 3.06 41.20
C SER A 257 10.44 3.39 40.26
N PHE A 258 9.41 2.56 40.25
CA PHE A 258 8.14 2.94 39.62
C PHE A 258 7.30 3.72 40.65
N ASP A 259 7.36 5.05 40.62
CA ASP A 259 6.43 5.91 41.35
C ASP A 259 5.19 6.18 40.47
N PRO A 260 4.03 5.57 40.76
CA PRO A 260 2.82 5.70 39.96
C PRO A 260 2.29 7.14 39.87
N ARG A 261 2.86 8.09 40.62
CA ARG A 261 2.52 9.51 40.52
C ARG A 261 3.08 10.20 39.27
N MET A 262 4.09 9.63 38.60
CA MET A 262 4.65 10.22 37.39
C MET A 262 3.71 10.20 36.18
N LEU A 263 2.72 9.30 36.17
CA LEU A 263 1.70 9.23 35.12
C LEU A 263 0.68 10.39 35.16
N THR A 264 0.72 11.23 36.21
CA THR A 264 -0.19 12.38 36.36
C THR A 264 0.43 13.72 35.94
N GLN A 265 1.67 13.72 35.44
CA GLN A 265 2.39 14.94 35.05
C GLN A 265 2.68 15.05 33.54
N LEU A 266 2.09 14.19 32.70
CA LEU A 266 2.14 14.42 31.26
C LEU A 266 1.19 15.56 30.89
N PRO A 267 1.65 16.60 30.17
CA PRO A 267 0.78 17.64 29.65
C PRO A 267 -0.21 17.02 28.65
N ASP A 268 -1.45 17.50 28.71
CA ASP A 268 -2.55 17.12 27.80
C ASP A 268 -2.19 17.26 26.32
#